data_AF-A0A3D0I2S7-F1
#
_entry.id   AF-A0A3D0I2S7-F1
#
_cell.length_a   1.000
_cell.length_b   1.000
_cell.length_c   1.000
_cell.angle_alpha   90.00
_cell.angle_beta   90.00
_cell.angle_gamma   90.00
#
_symmetry.space_group_name_H-M   'P 1'
#
loop_
_entity.id
_entity.type
_entity.pdbx_description
1 polymer ?
#
loop_
_entity_poly.entity_id
_entity_poly.type
_entity_poly.pdbx_seq_one_letter_code
_entity_poly.pdbx_strand_id
1 'polypeptide(L)'
;MEVKRRICTICAVRHVWPPGPPSWRDLVAALLILTIVILLGSGAHQMLAPFVAIQQPEISLSPSLLPMYALRTTTRMLAALVASLVFTLTYATVAAKSRRAEMVLIPTLDVLQSVPVLGYLSLTVVFFVSLTPGSSLGPELAAIFAIFTS
;
A
#
# COMPACT_ATOMS: atom_id res chain seq x y z
N MET A 1 -43.72 42.25 19.22
CA MET A 1 -43.83 40.84 18.75
C MET A 1 -43.12 40.63 17.41
N GLU A 2 -42.04 41.37 17.09
CA GLU A 2 -41.45 41.41 15.74
C GLU A 2 -40.12 40.67 15.55
N VAL A 3 -39.49 40.14 16.60
CA VAL A 3 -38.14 39.56 16.48
C VAL A 3 -38.15 38.13 15.89
N LYS A 4 -39.26 37.39 16.01
CA LYS A 4 -39.34 35.97 15.58
C LYS A 4 -39.43 35.78 14.05
N ARG A 5 -39.70 36.84 13.27
CA ARG A 5 -39.85 36.75 11.80
C ARG A 5 -38.54 36.79 11.02
N ARG A 6 -37.42 37.25 11.60
CA ARG A 6 -36.14 37.31 10.86
C ARG A 6 -35.31 36.01 10.92
N ILE A 7 -35.64 35.08 11.81
CA ILE A 7 -34.88 33.84 12.00
C ILE A 7 -35.27 32.76 10.97
N CYS A 8 -36.45 32.88 10.34
CA CYS A 8 -36.96 31.85 9.42
C CYS A 8 -36.33 31.88 8.02
N THR A 9 -35.56 32.92 7.66
CA THR A 9 -35.03 33.07 6.29
C THR A 9 -33.62 32.49 6.11
N ILE A 10 -32.95 32.05 7.18
CA ILE A 10 -31.57 31.52 7.11
C ILE A 10 -31.52 29.97 7.08
N CYS A 11 -32.66 29.29 7.32
CA CYS A 11 -32.68 27.84 7.55
C CYS A 11 -32.92 26.93 6.32
N ALA A 12 -32.94 27.44 5.08
CA ALA A 12 -33.36 26.61 3.95
C ALA A 12 -32.53 26.81 2.68
N VAL A 13 -31.22 26.58 2.77
CA VAL A 13 -30.46 26.11 1.60
C VAL A 13 -29.68 24.87 2.04
N ARG A 14 -30.41 23.77 2.22
CA ARG A 14 -29.80 22.44 2.16
C ARG A 14 -29.52 22.22 0.67
N HIS A 15 -28.29 22.49 0.23
CA HIS A 15 -27.78 22.13 -1.09
C HIS A 15 -27.75 20.60 -1.20
N VAL A 16 -28.92 19.99 -1.33
CA VAL A 16 -29.05 18.59 -1.75
C VAL A 16 -28.87 18.64 -3.26
N TRP A 17 -27.64 18.45 -3.72
CA TRP A 17 -27.41 18.19 -5.14
C TRP A 17 -28.15 16.89 -5.49
N PRO A 18 -29.18 16.90 -6.35
CA PRO A 18 -29.65 15.65 -6.91
C PRO A 18 -28.50 15.07 -7.73
N PRO A 19 -28.12 13.79 -7.55
CA PRO A 19 -27.13 13.19 -8.43
C PRO A 19 -27.70 13.24 -9.85
N GLY A 20 -27.08 14.05 -10.72
CA GLY A 20 -27.36 14.00 -12.15
C GLY A 20 -27.02 12.62 -12.70
N PRO A 21 -27.55 12.25 -13.88
CA PRO A 21 -27.12 11.01 -14.53
C PRO A 21 -25.59 11.03 -14.69
N PRO A 22 -24.91 9.89 -14.48
CA PRO A 22 -23.46 9.83 -14.53
C PRO A 22 -22.99 10.36 -15.88
N SER A 23 -22.12 11.37 -15.84
CA SER A 23 -21.49 11.89 -17.04
C SER A 23 -20.59 10.82 -17.65
N TRP A 24 -20.25 10.93 -18.94
CA TRP A 24 -19.31 10.00 -19.57
C TRP A 24 -17.96 9.95 -18.82
N ARG A 25 -17.58 11.04 -18.15
CA ARG A 25 -16.39 11.16 -17.30
C ARG A 25 -16.55 10.33 -16.02
N ASP A 26 -17.72 10.34 -15.41
CA ASP A 26 -18.00 9.53 -14.21
C ASP A 26 -17.98 8.03 -14.57
N LEU A 27 -18.47 7.66 -15.75
CA LEU A 27 -18.36 6.29 -16.25
C LEU A 27 -16.92 5.89 -16.53
N VAL A 28 -16.12 6.74 -17.17
CA VAL A 28 -14.69 6.49 -17.39
C VAL A 28 -13.93 6.39 -16.07
N ALA A 29 -14.20 7.28 -15.11
CA ALA A 29 -13.61 7.24 -13.78
C ALA A 29 -14.00 5.94 -13.04
N ALA A 30 -15.27 5.54 -13.08
CA ALA A 30 -15.74 4.31 -12.49
C ALA A 30 -15.06 3.08 -13.12
N LEU A 31 -14.92 3.03 -14.45
CA LEU A 31 -14.21 1.97 -15.16
C LEU A 31 -12.73 1.93 -14.80
N LEU A 32 -12.07 3.08 -14.69
CA LEU A 32 -10.67 3.18 -14.27
C LEU A 32 -10.48 2.66 -12.84
N ILE A 33 -11.30 3.11 -11.90
CA ILE A 33 -11.26 2.68 -10.51
C ILE A 33 -11.52 1.18 -10.42
N LEU A 34 -12.56 0.68 -11.11
CA LEU A 34 -12.89 -0.74 -11.13
C LEU A 34 -11.74 -1.57 -11.69
N THR A 35 -11.12 -1.11 -12.78
CA THR A 35 -9.96 -1.77 -13.39
C THR A 35 -8.79 -1.82 -12.41
N ILE A 36 -8.46 -0.71 -11.74
CA ILE A 36 -7.40 -0.66 -10.73
C ILE A 36 -7.70 -1.61 -9.56
N VAL A 37 -8.94 -1.63 -9.06
CA VAL A 37 -9.34 -2.49 -7.94
C VAL A 37 -9.25 -3.98 -8.33
N ILE A 38 -9.71 -4.36 -9.53
CA ILE A 38 -9.61 -5.73 -10.03
C ILE A 38 -8.13 -6.11 -10.20
N LEU A 39 -7.31 -5.21 -10.76
CA LEU A 39 -5.88 -5.43 -10.94
C LEU A 39 -5.17 -5.64 -9.60
N LEU A 40 -5.40 -4.79 -8.62
CA LEU A 40 -4.83 -4.92 -7.28
C LEU A 40 -5.31 -6.18 -6.56
N GLY A 41 -6.61 -6.49 -6.65
CA GLY A 41 -7.18 -7.72 -6.09
C GLY A 41 -6.59 -8.98 -6.72
N SER A 42 -6.40 -8.98 -8.04
CA SER A 42 -5.77 -10.09 -8.76
C SER A 42 -4.27 -10.22 -8.42
N GLY A 43 -3.57 -9.10 -8.20
CA GLY A 43 -2.20 -9.09 -7.70
C GLY A 43 -2.11 -9.69 -6.30
N ALA A 44 -2.99 -9.27 -5.39
CA ALA A 44 -3.05 -9.78 -4.02
C ALA A 44 -3.39 -11.28 -3.95
N HIS A 45 -4.34 -11.75 -4.78
CA HIS A 45 -4.67 -13.17 -4.86
C HIS A 45 -3.50 -14.00 -5.39
N GLN A 46 -2.69 -13.45 -6.30
CA GLN A 46 -1.50 -14.14 -6.81
C GLN A 46 -0.41 -14.30 -5.74
N MET A 47 -0.40 -13.47 -4.70
CA MET A 47 0.54 -13.63 -3.57
C MET A 47 0.27 -14.88 -2.73
N LEU A 48 -0.94 -15.45 -2.83
CA LEU A 48 -1.39 -16.65 -2.11
C LEU A 48 -1.13 -17.96 -2.89
N ALA A 49 -0.54 -17.88 -4.08
CA ALA A 49 -0.33 -19.06 -4.92
C ALA A 49 0.69 -20.04 -4.29
N PRO A 50 0.54 -21.36 -4.51
CA PRO A 50 1.55 -22.33 -4.07
C PRO A 50 2.89 -22.06 -4.75
N PHE A 51 3.98 -21.99 -3.98
CA PHE A 51 5.33 -21.77 -4.52
C PHE A 51 6.20 -22.98 -4.25
N VAL A 52 6.70 -23.59 -5.32
CA VAL A 52 7.69 -24.66 -5.25
C VAL A 52 9.06 -24.03 -5.50
N ALA A 53 9.81 -23.80 -4.42
CA ALA A 53 11.10 -23.09 -4.42
C ALA A 53 12.22 -23.73 -5.27
N ILE A 54 12.00 -24.93 -5.83
CA ILE A 54 12.99 -25.70 -6.57
C ILE A 54 12.91 -25.48 -8.09
N GLN A 55 11.79 -24.98 -8.61
CA GLN A 55 11.68 -24.64 -10.04
C GLN A 55 11.92 -23.15 -10.22
N GLN A 56 13.07 -22.79 -10.79
CA GLN A 56 13.22 -21.45 -11.34
C GLN A 56 12.13 -21.28 -12.41
N PRO A 57 11.17 -20.36 -12.25
CA PRO A 57 10.16 -20.16 -13.29
C PRO A 57 10.90 -19.73 -14.55
N GLU A 58 10.73 -20.47 -15.66
CA GLU A 58 11.32 -20.06 -16.93
C GLU A 58 10.77 -18.68 -17.29
N ILE A 59 11.64 -17.67 -17.19
CA ILE A 59 11.28 -16.29 -17.43
C ILE A 59 11.07 -16.13 -18.93
N SER A 60 9.81 -16.27 -19.34
CA SER A 60 9.40 -16.04 -20.71
C SER A 60 9.49 -14.56 -21.04
N LEU A 61 10.36 -14.21 -21.99
CA LEU A 61 10.62 -12.83 -22.46
C LEU A 61 9.56 -12.33 -23.46
N SER A 62 8.46 -13.05 -23.65
CA SER A 62 7.39 -12.65 -24.57
C SER A 62 6.79 -11.31 -24.12
N PRO A 63 6.63 -10.32 -25.02
CA PRO A 63 6.11 -8.99 -24.68
C PRO A 63 4.73 -9.00 -24.00
N SER A 64 3.91 -10.01 -24.30
CA SER A 64 2.57 -10.21 -23.74
C SER A 64 2.53 -10.55 -22.26
N LEU A 65 3.65 -11.05 -21.67
CA LEU A 65 3.73 -11.39 -20.25
C LEU A 65 4.26 -10.24 -19.38
N LEU A 66 4.87 -9.22 -20.00
CA LEU A 66 5.38 -8.04 -19.30
C LEU A 66 4.31 -7.31 -18.47
N PRO A 67 3.05 -7.12 -18.93
CA PRO A 67 2.01 -6.48 -18.13
C PRO A 67 1.70 -7.25 -16.85
N MET A 68 1.70 -8.59 -16.91
CA MET A 68 1.44 -9.44 -15.74
C MET A 68 2.59 -9.34 -14.73
N TYR A 69 3.84 -9.33 -15.20
CA TYR A 69 5.01 -9.12 -14.32
C TYR A 69 5.01 -7.72 -13.70
N ALA A 70 4.69 -6.69 -14.48
CA ALA A 70 4.54 -5.34 -13.97
C ALA A 70 3.49 -5.29 -12.86
N LEU A 71 2.32 -5.87 -13.08
CA LEU A 71 1.24 -5.90 -12.09
C LEU A 71 1.68 -6.53 -10.76
N ARG A 72 2.38 -7.68 -10.81
CA ARG A 72 2.91 -8.35 -9.60
C ARG A 72 3.85 -7.45 -8.84
N THR A 73 4.80 -6.82 -9.52
CA THR A 73 5.78 -5.91 -8.89
C THR A 73 5.10 -4.66 -8.34
N THR A 74 4.22 -4.03 -9.11
CA THR A 74 3.47 -2.84 -8.66
C THR A 74 2.63 -3.13 -7.43
N THR A 75 2.02 -4.31 -7.34
CA THR A 75 1.22 -4.69 -6.15
C THR A 75 2.09 -4.80 -4.90
N ARG A 76 3.28 -5.42 -5.00
CA ARG A 76 4.24 -5.51 -3.88
C ARG A 76 4.76 -4.14 -3.46
N MET A 77 5.11 -3.30 -4.42
CA MET A 77 5.57 -1.93 -4.16
C MET A 77 4.47 -1.08 -3.51
N LEU A 78 3.22 -1.20 -3.97
CA LEU A 78 2.08 -0.49 -3.38
C LEU A 78 1.84 -0.96 -1.94
N ALA A 79 1.89 -2.26 -1.68
CA ALA A 79 1.75 -2.81 -0.33
C ALA A 79 2.85 -2.27 0.60
N ALA A 80 4.11 -2.25 0.14
CA ALA A 80 5.23 -1.67 0.88
C ALA A 80 5.05 -0.15 1.10
N LEU A 81 4.51 0.58 0.11
CA LEU A 81 4.24 2.01 0.21
C LEU A 81 3.16 2.31 1.26
N VAL A 82 2.07 1.53 1.30
CA VAL A 82 1.02 1.68 2.32
C VAL A 82 1.60 1.40 3.71
N ALA A 83 2.42 0.35 3.86
CA ALA A 83 3.11 0.06 5.11
C ALA A 83 4.05 1.21 5.52
N SER A 84 4.82 1.77 4.59
CA SER A 84 5.70 2.93 4.80
C SER A 84 4.93 4.18 5.20
N LEU A 85 3.77 4.43 4.59
CA LEU A 85 2.92 5.56 4.95
C LEU A 85 2.37 5.42 6.37
N VAL A 86 1.84 4.24 6.73
CA VAL A 86 1.34 3.97 8.09
C VAL A 86 2.47 4.11 9.12
N PHE A 87 3.63 3.54 8.81
CA PHE A 87 4.82 3.67 9.66
C PHE A 87 5.22 5.12 9.83
N THR A 88 5.36 5.88 8.75
CA THR A 88 5.78 7.29 8.80
C THR A 88 4.79 8.12 9.61
N LEU A 89 3.48 7.95 9.37
CA LEU A 89 2.47 8.70 10.10
C LEU A 89 2.45 8.35 11.60
N THR A 90 2.62 7.09 11.97
CA THR A 90 2.64 6.67 13.39
C THR A 90 3.98 7.01 14.07
N TYR A 91 5.10 6.69 13.45
CA TYR A 91 6.44 6.91 13.98
C TYR A 91 6.78 8.39 14.09
N ALA A 92 6.52 9.18 13.04
CA ALA A 92 6.80 10.62 13.05
C ALA A 92 5.89 11.37 14.03
N THR A 93 4.63 10.98 14.18
CA THR A 93 3.74 11.62 15.17
C THR A 93 4.17 11.33 16.60
N VAL A 94 4.62 10.11 16.90
CA VAL A 94 5.20 9.77 18.21
C VAL A 94 6.49 10.56 18.47
N ALA A 95 7.38 10.66 17.47
CA ALA A 95 8.60 11.44 17.58
C ALA A 95 8.30 12.94 17.81
N ALA A 96 7.32 13.51 17.11
CA ALA A 96 6.95 14.92 17.22
C ALA A 96 6.31 15.27 18.58
N LYS A 97 5.63 14.32 19.23
CA LYS A 97 4.89 14.57 20.48
C LYS A 97 5.79 14.59 21.72
N SER A 98 7.01 14.05 21.66
CA SER A 98 7.88 13.92 22.83
C SER A 98 9.34 14.17 22.50
N ARG A 99 9.97 15.11 23.22
CA ARG A 99 11.39 15.42 23.07
C ARG A 99 12.30 14.22 23.39
N ARG A 100 11.88 13.35 24.31
CA ARG A 100 12.62 12.12 24.63
C ARG A 100 12.48 11.07 23.53
N ALA A 101 11.29 10.98 22.92
CA ALA A 101 11.06 10.07 21.81
C ALA A 101 11.90 10.51 20.60
N GLU A 102 11.86 11.79 20.23
CA GLU A 102 12.68 12.37 19.16
C GLU A 102 14.18 12.01 19.30
N MET A 103 14.76 12.20 20.49
CA MET A 103 16.18 11.92 20.76
C MET A 103 16.58 10.45 20.63
N VAL A 104 15.63 9.51 20.68
CA VAL A 104 15.89 8.07 20.52
C VAL A 104 15.50 7.60 19.12
N LEU A 105 14.31 7.99 18.66
CA LEU A 105 13.72 7.51 17.41
C LEU A 105 14.50 8.00 16.17
N ILE A 106 14.98 9.25 16.17
CA ILE A 106 15.71 9.81 15.01
C ILE A 106 17.08 9.12 14.86
N PRO A 107 17.95 9.01 15.89
CA PRO A 107 19.22 8.31 15.75
C PRO A 107 19.05 6.82 15.44
N THR A 108 17.99 6.19 15.95
CA THR A 108 17.70 4.79 15.62
C THR A 108 17.42 4.62 14.13
N LEU A 109 16.64 5.52 13.51
CA LEU A 109 16.40 5.49 12.06
C LEU A 109 17.68 5.73 11.27
N ASP A 110 18.52 6.67 11.70
CA ASP A 110 19.79 6.99 11.04
C ASP A 110 20.76 5.79 11.06
N VAL A 111 20.86 5.10 12.20
CA VAL A 111 21.65 3.87 12.32
C VAL A 111 21.06 2.74 11.47
N LEU A 112 19.74 2.54 11.49
CA LEU A 112 19.09 1.51 10.67
C LEU A 112 19.28 1.76 9.17
N GLN A 113 19.30 3.02 8.73
CA GLN A 113 19.57 3.42 7.34
C GLN A 113 21.02 3.14 6.92
N SER A 114 21.96 3.08 7.85
CA SER A 114 23.36 2.74 7.57
C SER A 114 23.60 1.23 7.41
N VAL A 115 22.65 0.37 7.79
CA VAL A 115 22.81 -1.08 7.74
C VAL A 115 22.79 -1.57 6.29
N PRO A 116 23.77 -2.40 5.86
CA PRO A 116 23.79 -2.94 4.50
C PRO A 116 22.56 -3.79 4.21
N VAL A 117 21.85 -3.44 3.14
CA VAL A 117 20.64 -4.14 2.71
C VAL A 117 20.87 -5.64 2.52
N LEU A 118 21.99 -6.01 1.89
CA LEU A 118 22.35 -7.40 1.64
C LEU A 118 22.51 -8.23 2.92
N GLY A 119 22.96 -7.61 4.02
CA GLY A 119 23.22 -8.28 5.29
C GLY A 119 21.94 -8.71 6.01
N TYR A 120 20.98 -7.80 6.17
CA TYR A 120 19.72 -8.14 6.85
C TYR A 120 18.76 -8.93 5.94
N LEU A 121 18.81 -8.73 4.61
CA LEU A 121 17.96 -9.48 3.68
C LEU A 121 18.19 -10.98 3.73
N SER A 122 19.46 -11.40 3.86
CA SER A 122 19.79 -12.83 3.91
C SER A 122 19.11 -13.55 5.09
N LEU A 123 19.08 -12.91 6.26
CA LEU A 123 18.39 -13.42 7.45
C LEU A 123 16.87 -13.35 7.32
N THR A 124 16.36 -12.20 6.86
CA THR A 124 14.90 -11.96 6.82
C THR A 124 14.20 -12.77 5.74
N VAL A 125 14.83 -12.99 4.57
CA VAL A 125 14.31 -13.87 3.53
C VAL A 125 14.18 -15.30 4.07
N VAL A 126 15.21 -15.84 4.73
CA VAL A 126 15.16 -17.17 5.34
C VAL A 126 14.07 -17.22 6.41
N PHE A 127 13.96 -16.19 7.25
CA PHE A 127 12.91 -16.08 8.25
C PHE A 127 11.49 -16.14 7.64
N PHE A 128 11.18 -15.32 6.63
CA PHE A 128 9.85 -15.29 6.03
C PHE A 128 9.52 -16.55 5.22
N VAL A 129 10.50 -17.11 4.51
CA VAL A 129 10.34 -18.36 3.76
C VAL A 129 10.12 -19.55 4.71
N SER A 130 10.88 -19.61 5.82
CA SER A 130 10.71 -20.66 6.83
C SER A 130 9.41 -20.54 7.61
N LEU A 131 8.84 -19.33 7.74
CA LEU A 131 7.55 -19.10 8.39
C LEU A 131 6.36 -19.62 7.56
N THR A 132 6.49 -19.69 6.23
CA THR A 132 5.43 -20.12 5.30
C THR A 132 5.92 -21.14 4.27
N PRO A 133 6.35 -22.34 4.72
CA PRO A 133 6.89 -23.35 3.82
C PRO A 133 5.82 -23.83 2.83
N GLY A 134 6.12 -23.75 1.52
CA GLY A 134 5.25 -24.24 0.45
C GLY A 134 4.28 -23.22 -0.17
N SER A 135 4.29 -21.96 0.29
CA SER A 135 3.47 -20.87 -0.27
C SER A 135 4.34 -19.76 -0.86
N SER A 136 3.84 -19.02 -1.87
CA SER A 136 4.52 -17.83 -2.39
C SER A 136 4.55 -16.68 -1.40
N LEU A 137 3.77 -16.76 -0.32
CA LEU A 137 3.68 -15.71 0.69
C LEU A 137 5.02 -15.36 1.33
N GLY A 138 5.88 -16.34 1.62
CA GLY A 138 7.16 -16.10 2.29
C GLY A 138 8.09 -15.18 1.48
N PRO A 139 8.40 -15.53 0.22
CA PRO A 139 9.14 -14.67 -0.69
C PRO A 139 8.47 -13.31 -0.94
N GLU A 140 7.14 -13.26 -1.04
CA GLU A 140 6.37 -12.02 -1.22
C GLU A 140 6.54 -11.07 -0.02
N LEU A 141 6.40 -11.59 1.20
CA LEU A 141 6.59 -10.84 2.45
C LEU A 141 8.03 -10.38 2.62
N ALA A 142 8.99 -11.23 2.27
CA ALA A 142 10.40 -10.84 2.27
C ALA A 142 10.67 -9.68 1.30
N ALA A 143 10.08 -9.71 0.10
CA ALA A 143 10.20 -8.63 -0.87
C ALA A 143 9.51 -7.33 -0.39
N ILE A 144 8.32 -7.42 0.20
CA ILE A 144 7.63 -6.24 0.77
C ILE A 144 8.43 -5.64 1.91
N PHE A 145 8.93 -6.49 2.82
CA PHE A 145 9.79 -6.06 3.92
C PHE A 145 11.04 -5.37 3.41
N ALA A 146 11.73 -5.99 2.44
CA ALA A 146 12.91 -5.42 1.79
C ALA A 146 12.67 -4.02 1.22
N ILE A 147 11.56 -3.82 0.52
CA ILE A 147 11.19 -2.53 -0.07
C ILE A 147 10.83 -1.52 1.02
N PHE A 148 10.12 -1.95 2.07
CA PHE A 148 9.73 -1.09 3.18
C PHE A 148 10.93 -0.56 3.97
N THR A 149 12.00 -1.34 4.09
CA THR A 149 13.21 -1.00 4.85
C THR A 149 14.32 -0.35 4.02
N SER A 150 14.12 -0.15 2.71
CA SER A 150 15.13 0.47 1.83
C SER A 150 14.97 1.99 1.67
#